data_AF-A0A4Z0PPJ8-F1
#
_entry.id   AF-A0A4Z0PPJ8-F1
#
_cell.length_a   1.000
_cell.length_b   1.000
_cell.length_c   1.000
_cell.angle_alpha   90.00
_cell.angle_beta   90.00
_cell.angle_gamma   90.00
#
_symmetry.space_group_name_H-M   'P 1'
#
loop_
_entity.id
_entity.type
_entity.pdbx_description
1 polymer ?
#
loop_
_entity_poly.entity_id
_entity_poly.type
_entity_poly.pdbx_seq_one_letter_code
_entity_poly.pdbx_strand_id
1 'polypeptide(L)'
;MDPTYFKPISADLPEQEVAARLKRQRHAEWGIAVASMGGAGPKPELLLELQRYVDGELTIQQIAQLPHLPNDQGSPAIQAILTRERLSDAA
;
A
#
# COMPACT_ATOMS: atom_id res chain seq x y z
N MET A 1 -15.55 -4.67 -12.87
CA MET A 1 -15.24 -4.69 -11.42
C MET A 1 -13.74 -4.63 -11.32
N ASP A 2 -13.17 -3.55 -10.80
CA ASP A 2 -11.75 -3.53 -10.46
C ASP A 2 -11.50 -4.65 -9.44
N PRO A 3 -10.48 -5.49 -9.61
CA PRO A 3 -10.14 -6.50 -8.62
C PRO A 3 -9.73 -5.77 -7.33
N THR A 4 -10.53 -5.94 -6.27
CA THR A 4 -10.17 -5.42 -4.95
C THR A 4 -8.97 -6.20 -4.44
N TYR A 5 -7.79 -5.58 -4.43
CA TYR A 5 -6.56 -6.21 -3.95
C TYR A 5 -6.56 -6.46 -2.44
N PHE A 6 -7.40 -5.73 -1.70
CA PHE A 6 -7.40 -5.70 -0.24
C PHE A 6 -8.69 -6.24 0.35
N LYS A 7 -8.57 -6.78 1.57
CA LYS A 7 -9.72 -7.22 2.36
C LYS A 7 -10.68 -6.05 2.63
N PRO A 8 -12.00 -6.31 2.72
CA PRO A 8 -12.96 -5.27 3.08
C PRO A 8 -12.69 -4.71 4.48
N ILE A 9 -13.10 -3.45 4.70
CA ILE A 9 -13.02 -2.80 6.02
C ILE A 9 -14.00 -3.51 6.95
N SER A 10 -13.56 -3.85 8.16
CA SER A 10 -14.45 -4.40 9.19
C SER A 10 -15.48 -3.35 9.63
N ALA A 11 -16.75 -3.74 9.74
CA ALA A 11 -17.80 -2.85 10.23
C ALA A 11 -17.62 -2.44 11.70
N ASP A 12 -16.82 -3.21 12.45
CA ASP A 12 -16.56 -2.98 13.88
C ASP A 12 -15.38 -2.02 14.14
N LEU A 13 -14.72 -1.52 13.09
CA LEU A 13 -13.62 -0.57 13.25
C LEU A 13 -14.14 0.82 13.70
N PRO A 14 -13.48 1.50 14.66
CA PRO A 14 -13.77 2.89 14.99
C PRO A 14 -13.64 3.81 13.77
N GLU A 15 -14.45 4.85 13.68
CA GLU A 15 -14.48 5.77 12.52
C GLU A 15 -13.10 6.38 12.17
N GLN A 16 -12.31 6.75 13.19
CA GLN A 16 -10.95 7.26 12.97
C GLN A 16 -10.03 6.22 12.32
N GLU A 17 -10.15 4.96 12.73
CA GLU A 17 -9.39 3.85 12.14
C GLU A 17 -9.90 3.50 10.74
N VAL A 18 -11.21 3.65 10.48
CA VAL A 18 -11.77 3.53 9.12
C VAL A 18 -11.16 4.57 8.18
N ALA A 19 -11.10 5.84 8.60
CA ALA A 19 -10.52 6.91 7.80
C ALA A 19 -9.02 6.68 7.55
N ALA A 20 -8.26 6.28 8.58
CA ALA A 20 -6.84 5.96 8.46
C ALA A 20 -6.60 4.76 7.52
N ARG A 21 -7.38 3.68 7.68
CA ARG A 21 -7.33 2.52 6.80
C ARG A 21 -7.65 2.87 5.35
N LEU A 22 -8.68 3.70 5.11
CA LEU A 22 -9.03 4.17 3.77
C LEU A 22 -7.91 5.00 3.13
N LYS A 23 -7.23 5.87 3.90
CA LYS A 23 -6.06 6.62 3.42
C LYS A 23 -4.96 5.65 2.96
N ARG A 24 -4.59 4.69 3.82
CA ARG A 24 -3.58 3.66 3.52
C ARG A 24 -3.97 2.79 2.31
N GLN A 25 -5.24 2.39 2.21
CA GLN A 25 -5.75 1.61 1.08
C GLN A 25 -5.61 2.37 -0.25
N ARG A 26 -6.05 3.64 -0.30
CA ARG A 26 -5.92 4.47 -1.51
C ARG A 26 -4.47 4.67 -1.92
N HIS A 27 -3.57 4.78 -0.95
CA HIS A 27 -2.14 4.85 -1.19
C HIS A 27 -1.64 3.55 -1.85
N ALA A 28 -1.95 2.39 -1.26
CA ALA A 28 -1.52 1.09 -1.75
C ALA A 28 -2.08 0.77 -3.15
N GLU A 29 -3.36 1.06 -3.40
CA GLU A 29 -4.00 0.91 -4.71
C GLU A 29 -3.29 1.77 -5.78
N TRP A 30 -2.90 2.99 -5.41
CA TRP A 30 -2.15 3.86 -6.31
C TRP A 30 -0.77 3.31 -6.64
N GLY A 31 -0.05 2.81 -5.64
CA GLY A 31 1.25 2.15 -5.87
C GLY A 31 1.13 0.96 -6.83
N ILE A 32 0.12 0.11 -6.62
CA ILE A 32 -0.16 -1.02 -7.51
C ILE A 32 -0.46 -0.55 -8.93
N ALA A 33 -1.31 0.47 -9.09
CA ALA A 33 -1.63 1.02 -10.40
C ALA A 33 -0.38 1.54 -11.12
N VAL A 34 0.48 2.30 -10.42
CA VAL A 34 1.73 2.84 -10.99
C VAL A 34 2.69 1.72 -11.42
N ALA A 35 2.88 0.70 -10.58
CA ALA A 35 3.71 -0.45 -10.94
C ALA A 35 3.15 -1.23 -12.14
N SER A 36 1.83 -1.40 -12.19
CA SER A 36 1.14 -2.13 -13.26
C SER A 36 1.28 -1.43 -14.63
N MET A 37 1.37 -0.09 -14.67
CA MET A 37 1.65 0.64 -15.91
C MET A 37 3.03 0.31 -16.50
N GLY A 38 3.98 -0.14 -15.67
CA GLY A 38 5.30 -0.62 -16.10
C GLY A 38 5.30 -2.04 -16.68
N GLY A 39 4.14 -2.69 -16.79
CA GLY A 39 3.99 -4.02 -17.40
C GLY A 39 4.18 -5.20 -16.45
N ALA A 40 4.56 -4.96 -15.19
CA ALA A 40 4.64 -5.99 -14.16
C ALA A 40 3.50 -5.79 -13.15
N GLY A 41 2.59 -6.77 -13.07
CA GLY A 41 1.56 -6.79 -12.03
C GLY A 41 2.17 -6.95 -10.62
N PRO A 42 1.42 -6.62 -9.56
CA PRO A 42 1.92 -6.75 -8.20
C PRO A 42 2.20 -8.22 -7.86
N LYS A 43 3.38 -8.49 -7.30
CA LYS A 43 3.73 -9.83 -6.80
C LYS A 43 2.86 -10.18 -5.57
N PRO A 44 2.44 -11.44 -5.38
CA PRO A 44 1.63 -11.84 -4.24
C PRO A 44 2.25 -11.48 -2.88
N GLU A 45 3.57 -11.57 -2.76
CA GLU A 45 4.32 -11.22 -1.54
C GLU A 45 4.17 -9.73 -1.22
N LEU A 46 4.23 -8.87 -2.23
CA LEU A 46 4.01 -7.43 -2.07
C LEU A 46 2.57 -7.13 -1.65
N LEU A 47 1.58 -7.83 -2.21
CA LEU A 47 0.18 -7.65 -1.82
C LEU A 47 -0.06 -8.00 -0.35
N LEU A 48 0.63 -9.03 0.16
CA LEU A 48 0.54 -9.42 1.56
C LEU A 48 1.08 -8.33 2.50
N GLU A 49 2.23 -7.73 2.17
CA GLU A 49 2.79 -6.65 2.97
C GLU A 49 1.97 -5.35 2.85
N LEU A 50 1.44 -5.05 1.66
CA LEU A 50 0.53 -3.93 1.47
C LEU A 50 -0.77 -4.12 2.25
N GLN A 51 -1.30 -5.34 2.37
CA GLN A 51 -2.45 -5.63 3.22
C GLN A 51 -2.15 -5.31 4.69
N ARG A 52 -0.97 -5.70 5.20
CA ARG A 52 -0.53 -5.39 6.57
C ARG A 52 -0.41 -3.90 6.81
N TYR A 53 0.08 -3.15 5.82
CA TYR A 53 0.06 -1.68 5.88
C TYR A 53 -1.33 -1.09 5.87
N VAL A 54 -2.22 -1.58 5.00
CA VAL A 54 -3.62 -1.14 4.97
C VAL A 54 -4.28 -1.36 6.33
N ASP A 55 -4.07 -2.53 6.94
CA ASP A 55 -4.60 -2.87 8.25
C ASP A 55 -3.89 -2.13 9.40
N GLY A 56 -2.78 -1.43 9.12
CA GLY A 56 -2.06 -0.60 10.10
C GLY A 56 -1.03 -1.38 10.93
N GLU A 57 -0.77 -2.64 10.60
CA GLU A 57 0.26 -3.47 11.25
C GLU A 57 1.67 -3.02 10.89
N LEU A 58 1.83 -2.42 9.72
CA LEU A 58 3.09 -1.86 9.23
C LEU A 58 2.92 -0.40 8.85
N THR A 59 3.96 0.39 9.05
CA THR A 59 4.09 1.69 8.38
C THR A 59 4.68 1.50 6.99
N ILE A 60 4.47 2.45 6.09
CA ILE A 60 5.08 2.37 4.75
C ILE A 60 6.61 2.40 4.80
N GLN A 61 7.19 3.08 5.79
CA GLN A 61 8.63 3.10 6.03
C GLN A 61 9.15 1.69 6.35
N GLN A 62 8.39 0.90 7.12
CA GLN A 62 8.73 -0.48 7.40
C GLN A 62 8.61 -1.36 6.15
N ILE A 63 7.57 -1.17 5.32
CA ILE A 63 7.47 -1.90 4.04
C ILE A 63 8.69 -1.62 3.15
N ALA A 64 9.11 -0.36 3.06
CA ALA A 64 10.25 0.06 2.24
C ALA A 64 11.59 -0.56 2.67
N GLN A 65 11.66 -1.10 3.88
CA GLN A 65 12.85 -1.72 4.45
C GLN A 65 12.78 -3.26 4.46
N LEU A 66 11.69 -3.87 3.96
CA LEU A 66 11.52 -5.32 4.02
C LEU A 66 12.54 -6.05 3.13
N PRO A 67 13.37 -6.96 3.71
CA PRO A 67 14.44 -7.65 2.99
C PRO A 67 13.95 -8.78 2.07
N HIS A 68 12.67 -9.16 2.18
CA HIS A 68 12.06 -10.28 1.47
C HIS A 68 11.47 -9.89 0.10
N LEU A 69 11.48 -8.60 -0.25
CA LEU A 69 11.16 -8.16 -1.59
C LEU A 69 12.41 -8.40 -2.46
N PRO A 70 12.42 -9.44 -3.33
CA PRO A 70 13.64 -9.88 -3.99
C PRO A 70 14.18 -8.77 -4.89
N ASN A 71 15.38 -8.27 -4.56
CA ASN A 71 16.14 -7.25 -5.30
C ASN A 71 15.47 -5.90 -5.57
N ASP A 72 14.30 -5.62 -4.99
CA ASP A 72 13.63 -4.33 -5.13
C ASP A 72 14.14 -3.32 -4.10
N GLN A 73 15.42 -2.93 -4.20
CA GLN A 73 15.77 -1.56 -3.83
C GLN A 73 15.05 -0.62 -4.80
N GLY A 74 13.75 -0.39 -4.61
CA GLY A 74 12.94 0.49 -5.46
C GLY A 74 11.80 -0.19 -6.22
N SER A 75 10.99 -1.05 -5.58
CA SER A 75 9.70 -1.42 -6.17
C SER A 75 8.93 -0.14 -6.53
N PRO A 76 8.54 0.08 -7.81
CA PRO A 76 7.87 1.30 -8.24
C PRO A 76 6.59 1.59 -7.45
N ALA A 77 5.91 0.54 -6.98
CA ALA A 77 4.74 0.66 -6.11
C ALA A 77 5.08 1.31 -4.77
N ILE A 78 6.16 0.89 -4.11
CA ILE A 78 6.57 1.44 -2.82
C ILE A 78 7.06 2.88 -2.97
N GLN A 79 7.84 3.18 -4.02
CA GLN A 79 8.29 4.54 -4.31
C GLN A 79 7.13 5.49 -4.60
N ALA A 80 6.14 5.01 -5.36
CA ALA A 80 4.89 5.72 -5.56
C ALA A 80 4.21 5.99 -4.20
N ILE A 81 3.93 4.96 -3.40
CA ILE A 81 3.24 5.16 -2.12
C ILE A 81 3.98 6.18 -1.22
N LEU A 82 5.30 6.07 -1.07
CA LEU A 82 6.12 7.00 -0.29
C LEU A 82 6.04 8.44 -0.82
N THR A 83 6.02 8.61 -2.14
CA THR A 83 5.90 9.94 -2.76
C THR A 83 4.53 10.54 -2.47
N ARG A 84 3.46 9.76 -2.57
CA ARG A 84 2.11 10.22 -2.31
C ARG A 84 1.87 10.55 -0.83
N GLU A 85 2.44 9.75 0.07
CA GLU A 85 2.39 10.04 1.50
C GLU A 85 3.09 11.36 1.82
N ARG A 86 4.32 11.57 1.32
CA ARG A 86 5.06 12.83 1.49
C ARG A 86 4.26 14.04 1.00
N LEU A 87 3.60 13.93 -0.14
CA LEU A 87 2.76 15.00 -0.69
C LEU A 87 1.47 15.22 0.12
N SER A 88 0.96 14.21 0.80
CA SER A 88 -0.24 14.30 1.62
C SER A 88 0.01 14.91 3.00
N ASP A 89 1.24 14.82 3.51
CA ASP A 89 1.64 15.41 4.80
C ASP A 89 2.17 16.85 4.66
N ALA A 90 2.48 17.29 3.44
CA ALA A 90 2.92 18.65 3.12
C ALA A 90 1.78 19.63 2.81
N ALA A 91 0.51 19.19 2.93
CA ALA A 91 -0.71 19.95 2.65
C ALA A 91 -1.52 20.16 3.93
#